data_AF-A0A6A3GSV7-F1
#
_entry.id   AF-A0A6A3GSV7-F1
#
_cell.length_a   1.000
_cell.length_b   1.000
_cell.length_c   1.000
_cell.angle_alpha   90.00
_cell.angle_beta   90.00
_cell.angle_gamma   90.00
#
_symmetry.space_group_name_H-M   'P 1'
#
loop_
_entity.id
_entity.type
_entity.pdbx_description
1 polymer ?
#
loop_
_entity_poly.entity_id
_entity_poly.type
_entity_poly.pdbx_seq_one_letter_code
_entity_poly.pdbx_strand_id
1 'polypeptide(L)'
;MGVWGWSMLSRALFRAPRRAWRLNKPPVASLCGEVANGNSVLSARCLSSAGSEEWGAEALRREGGKTASQSKELRWKTIAWEEKILAALRAYKTINGDTLVPQSFVVPSGDARWPRVAWGYALGYGVNNLRKKAGKYKLSSRMDTELKEMNFALNVLQFQWDEIIMPALRHFYQVHGHTDVPRTFVVPDGDDAWPRLSWNWQLGVTVVRVRIENAYARQVKESKEELKEMKLCFETIAERGWNEKILPALKVFRQVHHHCLVGSLFKVPHAAPWPEEAWGLRLGPIVSQVRFGSNYVELATRDKDIL
;
A
#
# COMPACT_ATOMS: atom_id res chain seq x y z
N MET A 1 -14.89 -59.07 -8.28
CA MET A 1 -15.52 -58.25 -9.34
C MET A 1 -15.80 -56.87 -8.77
N GLY A 2 -15.43 -55.81 -9.50
CA GLY A 2 -15.97 -54.45 -9.32
C GLY A 2 -15.11 -53.47 -8.51
N VAL A 3 -14.53 -52.49 -9.21
CA VAL A 3 -13.70 -51.36 -8.75
C VAL A 3 -14.57 -50.08 -8.61
N TRP A 4 -13.94 -48.99 -8.14
CA TRP A 4 -14.32 -47.55 -8.19
C TRP A 4 -15.15 -47.03 -7.00
N GLY A 5 -14.88 -45.91 -6.34
CA GLY A 5 -13.86 -44.86 -6.48
C GLY A 5 -14.27 -43.60 -5.68
N TRP A 6 -13.26 -42.82 -5.25
CA TRP A 6 -13.26 -41.36 -4.92
C TRP A 6 -13.88 -40.94 -3.57
N SER A 7 -13.11 -40.42 -2.61
CA SER A 7 -12.40 -39.12 -2.51
C SER A 7 -13.27 -37.96 -2.03
N MET A 8 -12.78 -37.36 -0.94
CA MET A 8 -13.13 -36.08 -0.34
C MET A 8 -13.57 -35.00 -1.32
N LEU A 9 -14.59 -34.21 -0.92
CA LEU A 9 -14.57 -32.74 -0.89
C LEU A 9 -15.94 -32.22 -0.41
N SER A 10 -15.96 -31.48 0.70
CA SER A 10 -16.83 -30.31 0.87
C SER A 10 -16.55 -29.64 2.22
N ARG A 11 -15.62 -28.67 2.23
CA ARG A 11 -15.74 -27.54 3.15
C ARG A 11 -16.51 -26.46 2.42
N ALA A 12 -17.81 -26.45 2.68
CA ALA A 12 -18.67 -25.31 2.41
C ALA A 12 -18.13 -24.10 3.20
N LEU A 13 -17.70 -23.06 2.50
CA LEU A 13 -17.64 -21.72 3.04
C LEU A 13 -18.82 -20.95 2.46
N PHE A 14 -19.90 -20.91 3.23
CA PHE A 14 -21.03 -20.03 3.01
C PHE A 14 -20.53 -18.56 2.93
N ARG A 15 -20.52 -18.00 1.72
CA ARG A 15 -20.48 -16.54 1.51
C ARG A 15 -21.86 -15.98 1.87
N ALA A 16 -21.95 -15.24 2.97
CA ALA A 16 -23.11 -14.40 3.26
C ALA A 16 -23.07 -13.12 2.40
N PRO A 17 -24.20 -12.63 1.85
CA PRO A 17 -24.22 -11.43 1.03
C PRO A 17 -24.18 -10.19 1.92
N ARG A 18 -23.14 -9.36 1.78
CA ARG A 18 -23.09 -8.04 2.43
C ARG A 18 -23.43 -6.96 1.40
N ARG A 19 -24.62 -6.40 1.61
CA ARG A 19 -25.26 -5.23 0.99
C ARG A 19 -24.46 -4.54 -0.13
N ALA A 20 -24.96 -4.74 -1.34
CA ALA A 20 -24.59 -4.01 -2.54
C ALA A 20 -24.71 -2.49 -2.30
N TRP A 21 -23.60 -1.77 -2.46
CA TRP A 21 -23.67 -0.39 -2.90
C TRP A 21 -24.19 -0.43 -4.34
N ARG A 22 -25.49 -0.22 -4.51
CA ARG A 22 -26.06 -0.11 -5.86
C ARG A 22 -25.42 1.09 -6.53
N LEU A 23 -24.68 0.81 -7.59
CA LEU A 23 -24.19 1.79 -8.55
C LEU A 23 -25.40 2.42 -9.24
N ASN A 24 -25.66 3.70 -9.00
CA ASN A 24 -26.29 4.51 -10.04
C ASN A 24 -25.20 4.77 -11.09
N LYS A 25 -25.26 4.03 -12.20
CA LYS A 25 -24.44 4.27 -13.38
C LYS A 25 -24.82 5.63 -13.98
N PRO A 26 -23.91 6.59 -14.18
CA PRO A 26 -24.09 7.60 -15.21
C PRO A 26 -23.88 6.96 -16.60
N PRO A 27 -24.42 7.53 -17.68
CA PRO A 27 -24.42 6.90 -18.99
C PRO A 27 -23.01 6.80 -19.54
N VAL A 28 -22.63 5.56 -19.89
CA VAL A 28 -21.35 5.20 -20.49
C VAL A 28 -21.25 5.82 -21.88
N ALA A 29 -20.34 6.79 -22.05
CA ALA A 29 -19.75 7.06 -23.35
C ALA A 29 -18.62 6.06 -23.56
N SER A 30 -18.83 5.18 -24.53
CA SER A 30 -17.90 4.16 -25.01
C SER A 30 -16.59 4.79 -25.49
N LEU A 31 -15.48 4.49 -24.80
CA LEU A 31 -14.15 4.43 -25.40
C LEU A 31 -13.43 3.19 -24.87
N CYS A 32 -13.56 2.09 -25.60
CA CYS A 32 -12.64 0.96 -25.51
C CYS A 32 -11.24 1.46 -25.86
N GLY A 33 -10.38 1.57 -24.86
CA GLY A 33 -8.93 1.49 -25.03
C GLY A 33 -8.49 0.10 -24.59
N GLU A 34 -7.79 -0.61 -25.47
CA GLU A 34 -7.26 -1.96 -25.27
C GLU A 34 -6.49 -2.07 -23.95
N VAL A 35 -6.93 -2.94 -23.04
CA VAL A 35 -6.14 -3.31 -21.86
C VAL A 35 -5.19 -4.41 -22.29
N ALA A 36 -3.94 -4.02 -22.51
CA ALA A 36 -2.85 -4.93 -22.84
C ALA A 36 -2.73 -6.01 -21.76
N ASN A 37 -3.06 -7.24 -22.14
CA ASN A 37 -2.67 -8.44 -21.43
C ASN A 37 -1.19 -8.68 -21.75
N GLY A 38 -0.28 -8.27 -20.86
CA GLY A 38 1.14 -8.43 -21.12
C GLY A 38 1.98 -8.04 -19.93
N ASN A 39 2.78 -8.99 -19.44
CA ASN A 39 3.91 -8.85 -18.51
C ASN A 39 4.30 -7.39 -18.23
N SER A 40 3.69 -6.75 -17.22
CA SER A 40 4.12 -5.42 -16.81
C SER A 40 5.49 -5.55 -16.16
N VAL A 41 6.47 -4.86 -16.72
CA VAL A 41 7.77 -4.66 -16.07
C VAL A 41 7.50 -3.83 -14.83
N LEU A 42 7.96 -4.29 -13.66
CA LEU A 42 7.78 -3.53 -12.43
C LEU A 42 8.43 -2.17 -12.53
N SER A 43 7.89 -1.21 -11.78
CA SER A 43 8.60 0.03 -11.49
C SER A 43 10.03 -0.28 -11.02
N ALA A 44 11.03 0.40 -11.61
CA ALA A 44 12.45 0.23 -11.26
C ALA A 44 12.71 0.44 -9.76
N ARG A 45 11.85 1.22 -9.08
CA ARG A 45 11.91 1.44 -7.62
C ARG A 45 11.68 0.13 -6.84
N CYS A 46 10.92 -0.82 -7.38
CA CYS A 46 10.62 -2.11 -6.76
C CYS A 46 11.79 -3.10 -6.80
N LEU A 47 12.65 -2.94 -7.80
CA LEU A 47 13.80 -3.81 -8.09
C LEU A 47 15.09 -3.33 -7.41
N SER A 48 15.13 -2.08 -6.92
CA SER A 48 16.31 -1.53 -6.26
C SER A 48 16.39 -1.96 -4.80
N SER A 49 17.58 -2.38 -4.38
CA SER A 49 17.89 -2.74 -3.00
C SER A 49 18.36 -1.57 -2.13
N ALA A 50 18.27 -0.32 -2.64
CA ALA A 50 18.77 0.94 -2.07
C ALA A 50 19.40 0.86 -0.67
N GLY A 51 20.74 0.82 -0.68
CA GLY A 51 21.65 0.88 0.47
C GLY A 51 23.08 0.93 -0.07
N SER A 52 23.45 2.05 -0.71
CA SER A 52 24.81 2.30 -1.18
C SER A 52 25.55 3.10 -0.12
N GLU A 53 26.20 2.40 0.82
CA GLU A 53 27.33 2.95 1.56
C GLU A 53 28.53 2.03 1.29
N GLU A 54 29.45 2.61 0.53
CA GLU A 54 30.71 2.04 0.08
C GLU A 54 31.66 1.97 1.28
N TRP A 55 31.74 0.81 1.94
CA TRP A 55 32.80 0.53 2.90
C TRP A 55 33.74 -0.57 2.41
N GLY A 56 34.89 -0.07 1.94
CA GLY A 56 36.24 -0.60 2.09
C GLY A 56 36.38 -2.09 2.32
N ALA A 57 36.80 -2.78 1.27
CA ALA A 57 37.49 -4.05 1.39
C ALA A 57 38.84 -3.83 2.10
N GLU A 58 38.98 -4.32 3.33
CA GLU A 58 40.25 -4.75 3.91
C GLU A 58 40.00 -5.54 5.21
N ALA A 59 40.89 -6.49 5.52
CA ALA A 59 40.97 -7.32 6.73
C ALA A 59 40.17 -8.65 6.73
N LEU A 60 40.82 -9.73 6.28
CA LEU A 60 41.58 -10.63 7.18
C LEU A 60 42.09 -11.86 6.41
N ARG A 61 43.40 -11.90 6.16
CA ARG A 61 44.15 -13.14 5.98
C ARG A 61 44.60 -13.68 7.34
N ARG A 62 44.26 -14.95 7.61
CA ARG A 62 44.84 -15.98 8.51
C ARG A 62 43.68 -16.80 9.08
N GLU A 63 43.57 -18.12 9.04
CA GLU A 63 44.47 -19.29 8.91
C GLU A 63 43.64 -20.40 8.21
N GLY A 64 44.20 -21.30 7.41
CA GLY A 64 44.79 -22.54 7.92
C GLY A 64 43.84 -23.74 7.79
N GLY A 65 43.91 -24.45 6.66
CA GLY A 65 43.65 -25.90 6.56
C GLY A 65 42.22 -26.42 6.77
N LYS A 66 41.32 -26.26 5.78
CA LYS A 66 40.11 -27.11 5.54
C LYS A 66 39.40 -26.78 4.21
N THR A 67 40.13 -26.43 3.15
CA THR A 67 39.60 -25.48 2.13
C THR A 67 38.98 -26.09 0.86
N ALA A 68 39.11 -27.38 0.56
CA ALA A 68 38.59 -27.94 -0.71
C ALA A 68 37.27 -28.72 -0.58
N SER A 69 37.08 -29.48 0.50
CA SER A 69 35.86 -30.28 0.71
C SER A 69 34.71 -29.41 1.25
N GLN A 70 34.98 -28.58 2.27
CA GLN A 70 33.97 -27.69 2.86
C GLN A 70 33.48 -26.62 1.89
N SER A 71 34.36 -26.07 1.04
CA SER A 71 33.97 -25.08 0.01
C SER A 71 33.06 -25.69 -1.05
N LYS A 72 33.36 -26.91 -1.51
CA LYS A 72 32.47 -27.69 -2.39
C LYS A 72 31.16 -28.04 -1.70
N GLU A 73 31.21 -28.40 -0.41
CA GLU A 73 30.03 -28.77 0.37
C GLU A 73 29.05 -27.59 0.56
N LEU A 74 29.58 -26.45 0.97
CA LEU A 74 28.83 -25.20 1.13
C LEU A 74 28.28 -24.70 -0.20
N ARG A 75 29.03 -24.87 -1.29
CA ARG A 75 28.59 -24.50 -2.65
C ARG A 75 27.38 -25.33 -3.10
N TRP A 76 27.40 -26.66 -2.95
CA TRP A 76 26.23 -27.46 -3.37
C TRP A 76 25.01 -27.24 -2.48
N LYS A 77 25.19 -27.01 -1.16
CA LYS A 77 24.09 -26.65 -0.25
C LYS A 77 23.44 -25.33 -0.65
N THR A 78 24.25 -24.38 -1.11
CA THR A 78 23.76 -23.09 -1.63
C THR A 78 22.97 -23.28 -2.92
N ILE A 79 23.50 -24.06 -3.88
CA ILE A 79 22.81 -24.35 -5.15
C ILE A 79 21.48 -25.09 -4.91
N ALA A 80 21.48 -26.12 -4.06
CA ALA A 80 20.27 -26.86 -3.74
C ALA A 80 19.21 -25.99 -3.06
N TRP A 81 19.63 -25.06 -2.20
CA TRP A 81 18.73 -24.07 -1.62
C TRP A 81 18.19 -23.09 -2.68
N GLU A 82 19.03 -22.55 -3.57
CA GLU A 82 18.63 -21.64 -4.65
C GLU A 82 17.60 -22.29 -5.57
N GLU A 83 17.82 -23.54 -6.01
CA GLU A 83 16.86 -24.28 -6.81
C GLU A 83 15.51 -24.43 -6.10
N LYS A 84 15.55 -24.78 -4.81
CA LYS A 84 14.36 -25.01 -4.01
C LYS A 84 13.53 -23.73 -3.85
N ILE A 85 14.17 -22.60 -3.51
CA ILE A 85 13.49 -21.33 -3.32
C ILE A 85 12.98 -20.75 -4.65
N LEU A 86 13.75 -20.85 -5.74
CA LEU A 86 13.34 -20.38 -7.06
C LEU A 86 12.17 -21.20 -7.60
N ALA A 87 12.20 -22.53 -7.49
CA ALA A 87 11.09 -23.39 -7.91
C ALA A 87 9.80 -23.08 -7.13
N ALA A 88 9.92 -22.87 -5.82
CA ALA A 88 8.80 -22.48 -4.97
C ALA A 88 8.27 -21.08 -5.31
N LEU A 89 9.15 -20.11 -5.59
CA LEU A 89 8.78 -18.75 -5.97
C LEU A 89 8.07 -18.70 -7.32
N ARG A 90 8.53 -19.45 -8.33
CA ARG A 90 7.85 -19.54 -9.64
C ARG A 90 6.43 -20.07 -9.46
N ALA A 91 6.27 -21.15 -8.71
CA ALA A 91 4.95 -21.73 -8.44
C ALA A 91 4.05 -20.74 -7.67
N TYR A 92 4.58 -20.06 -6.64
CA TYR A 92 3.84 -19.02 -5.92
C TYR A 92 3.37 -17.92 -6.87
N LYS A 93 4.25 -17.39 -7.71
CA LYS A 93 3.91 -16.33 -8.68
C LYS A 93 2.82 -16.78 -9.65
N THR A 94 2.89 -18.01 -10.17
CA THR A 94 1.86 -18.53 -11.07
C THR A 94 0.49 -18.66 -10.38
N ILE A 95 0.47 -19.06 -9.11
CA ILE A 95 -0.77 -19.29 -8.35
C ILE A 95 -1.38 -17.96 -7.86
N ASN A 96 -0.55 -17.05 -7.39
CA ASN A 96 -0.98 -15.83 -6.70
C ASN A 96 -0.95 -14.58 -7.61
N GLY A 97 -0.17 -14.59 -8.69
CA GLY A 97 0.02 -13.46 -9.59
C GLY A 97 1.14 -12.48 -9.18
N ASP A 98 1.67 -12.62 -7.96
CA ASP A 98 2.72 -11.75 -7.42
C ASP A 98 3.82 -12.53 -6.67
N THR A 99 4.81 -11.83 -6.13
CA THR A 99 5.89 -12.42 -5.30
C THR A 99 5.81 -11.99 -3.82
N LEU A 100 4.64 -11.52 -3.38
CA LEU A 100 4.36 -11.07 -2.01
C LEU A 100 4.05 -12.25 -1.09
N VAL A 101 5.03 -13.12 -0.91
CA VAL A 101 4.89 -14.29 -0.03
C VAL A 101 4.76 -13.87 1.44
N PRO A 102 3.67 -14.26 2.16
CA PRO A 102 3.54 -14.03 3.59
C PRO A 102 4.64 -14.71 4.38
N GLN A 103 5.15 -14.08 5.45
CA GLN A 103 6.28 -14.61 6.22
C GLN A 103 6.01 -16.02 6.79
N SER A 104 4.78 -16.30 7.19
CA SER A 104 4.35 -17.60 7.74
C SER A 104 4.03 -18.65 6.68
N PHE A 105 4.12 -18.33 5.39
CA PHE A 105 3.72 -19.24 4.33
C PHE A 105 4.68 -20.44 4.22
N VAL A 106 4.10 -21.63 4.28
CA VAL A 106 4.76 -22.92 4.07
C VAL A 106 4.12 -23.58 2.86
N VAL A 107 4.96 -24.09 1.96
CA VAL A 107 4.49 -24.78 0.76
C VAL A 107 3.71 -26.03 1.16
N PRO A 108 2.43 -26.17 0.75
CA PRO A 108 1.62 -27.34 1.05
C PRO A 108 2.27 -28.63 0.53
N SER A 109 2.28 -29.67 1.35
CA SER A 109 2.70 -31.00 0.91
C SER A 109 1.55 -31.72 0.22
N GLY A 110 1.81 -32.40 -0.90
CA GLY A 110 0.79 -33.15 -1.63
C GLY A 110 -0.02 -32.35 -2.66
N ASP A 111 0.18 -31.03 -2.76
CA ASP A 111 -0.48 -30.22 -3.79
C ASP A 111 0.37 -30.22 -5.08
N ALA A 112 -0.23 -30.73 -6.16
CA ALA A 112 0.42 -30.88 -7.47
C ALA A 112 0.78 -29.55 -8.14
N ARG A 113 0.19 -28.43 -7.71
CA ARG A 113 0.55 -27.09 -8.21
C ARG A 113 1.92 -26.64 -7.70
N TRP A 114 2.44 -27.31 -6.67
CA TRP A 114 3.74 -27.01 -6.10
C TRP A 114 4.76 -28.08 -6.48
N PRO A 115 6.01 -27.70 -6.83
CA PRO A 115 7.03 -28.67 -7.15
C PRO A 115 7.38 -29.48 -5.90
N ARG A 116 7.51 -30.79 -6.05
CA ARG A 116 7.77 -31.73 -4.92
C ARG A 116 8.99 -31.33 -4.09
N VAL A 117 10.02 -30.79 -4.74
CA VAL A 117 11.23 -30.30 -4.05
C VAL A 117 10.90 -29.20 -3.02
N ALA A 118 9.85 -28.40 -3.24
CA ALA A 118 9.48 -27.31 -2.38
C ALA A 118 8.49 -27.70 -1.27
N TRP A 119 7.91 -28.90 -1.28
CA TRP A 119 6.91 -29.29 -0.27
C TRP A 119 7.44 -29.18 1.16
N GLY A 120 6.63 -28.61 2.04
CA GLY A 120 6.99 -28.35 3.44
C GLY A 120 8.04 -27.24 3.62
N TYR A 121 8.51 -26.61 2.55
CA TYR A 121 9.46 -25.51 2.65
C TYR A 121 8.77 -24.26 3.19
N ALA A 122 9.34 -23.66 4.24
CA ALA A 122 8.93 -22.37 4.78
C ALA A 122 9.34 -21.24 3.83
N LEU A 123 8.68 -21.18 2.67
CA LEU A 123 8.98 -20.23 1.59
C LEU A 123 8.90 -18.79 2.08
N GLY A 124 7.91 -18.45 2.91
CA GLY A 124 7.77 -17.12 3.49
C GLY A 124 9.01 -16.68 4.28
N TYR A 125 9.53 -17.57 5.12
CA TYR A 125 10.76 -17.34 5.86
C TYR A 125 11.98 -17.21 4.94
N GLY A 126 12.09 -18.10 3.94
CA GLY A 126 13.16 -18.05 2.94
C GLY A 126 13.19 -16.75 2.15
N VAL A 127 12.02 -16.29 1.68
CA VAL A 127 11.83 -15.05 0.93
C VAL A 127 12.15 -13.82 1.78
N ASN A 128 11.73 -13.80 3.04
CA ASN A 128 12.07 -12.71 3.96
C ASN A 128 13.58 -12.62 4.19
N ASN A 129 14.25 -13.76 4.37
CA ASN A 129 15.71 -13.81 4.51
C ASN A 129 16.41 -13.39 3.22
N LEU A 130 15.89 -13.77 2.05
CA LEU A 130 16.41 -13.36 0.76
C LEU A 130 16.37 -11.82 0.61
N ARG A 131 15.24 -11.18 0.92
CA ARG A 131 15.11 -9.71 0.90
C ARG A 131 16.12 -9.02 1.82
N LYS A 132 16.30 -9.54 3.05
CA LYS A 132 17.30 -9.01 3.99
C LYS A 132 18.73 -9.17 3.50
N LYS A 133 19.04 -10.28 2.82
CA LYS A 133 20.38 -10.56 2.29
C LYS A 133 20.69 -9.74 1.04
N ALA A 134 19.72 -9.57 0.14
CA ALA A 134 19.90 -8.81 -1.10
C ALA A 134 20.35 -7.36 -0.84
N GLY A 135 19.93 -6.76 0.28
CA GLY A 135 20.39 -5.43 0.70
C GLY A 135 21.76 -5.37 1.38
N LYS A 136 22.36 -6.52 1.71
CA LYS A 136 23.65 -6.59 2.43
C LYS A 136 24.75 -7.28 1.62
N TYR A 137 24.38 -8.19 0.74
CA TYR A 137 25.30 -9.08 0.05
C TYR A 137 24.89 -9.22 -1.41
N LYS A 138 25.90 -9.33 -2.29
CA LYS A 138 25.69 -9.64 -3.69
C LYS A 138 25.17 -11.08 -3.83
N LEU A 139 23.99 -11.23 -4.43
CA LEU A 139 23.43 -12.54 -4.75
C LEU A 139 24.23 -13.20 -5.89
N SER A 140 24.08 -14.52 -6.03
CA SER A 140 24.67 -15.22 -7.18
C SER A 140 24.07 -14.66 -8.48
N SER A 141 24.87 -14.61 -9.55
CA SER A 141 24.45 -14.08 -10.85
C SER A 141 23.15 -14.75 -11.34
N ARG A 142 23.05 -16.07 -11.17
CA ARG A 142 21.86 -16.85 -11.52
C ARG A 142 20.63 -16.43 -10.72
N MET A 143 20.76 -16.34 -9.40
CA MET A 143 19.64 -15.94 -8.53
C MET A 143 19.16 -14.53 -8.90
N ASP A 144 20.08 -13.59 -9.13
CA ASP A 144 19.74 -12.21 -9.49
C ASP A 144 18.97 -12.14 -10.82
N THR A 145 19.43 -12.85 -11.86
CA THR A 145 18.74 -12.94 -13.15
C THR A 145 17.33 -13.50 -13.00
N GLU A 146 17.19 -14.62 -12.30
CA GLU A 146 15.90 -15.29 -12.12
C GLU A 146 14.91 -14.44 -11.30
N LEU A 147 15.38 -13.76 -10.27
CA LEU A 147 14.55 -12.83 -9.49
C LEU A 147 14.10 -11.63 -10.34
N LYS A 148 14.95 -11.11 -11.22
CA LYS A 148 14.59 -10.04 -12.16
C LYS A 148 13.55 -10.51 -13.18
N GLU A 149 13.75 -11.68 -13.80
CA GLU A 149 12.80 -12.26 -14.75
C GLU A 149 11.44 -12.53 -14.09
N MET A 150 11.44 -12.94 -12.82
CA MET A 150 10.23 -13.13 -12.05
C MET A 150 9.62 -11.83 -11.52
N ASN A 151 10.19 -10.65 -11.78
CA ASN A 151 9.70 -9.40 -11.20
C ASN A 151 9.57 -9.52 -9.67
N PHE A 152 10.64 -10.01 -9.03
CA PHE A 152 10.62 -10.24 -7.59
C PHE A 152 10.59 -8.93 -6.81
N ALA A 153 9.61 -8.79 -5.92
CA ALA A 153 9.44 -7.63 -5.07
C ALA A 153 10.50 -7.63 -3.95
N LEU A 154 11.69 -7.08 -4.24
CA LEU A 154 12.75 -6.87 -3.25
C LEU A 154 12.27 -5.90 -2.17
N ASN A 155 11.70 -4.78 -2.58
CA ASN A 155 11.06 -3.82 -1.69
C ASN A 155 9.54 -3.99 -1.69
N VAL A 156 9.02 -4.71 -0.68
CA VAL A 156 7.60 -5.02 -0.53
C VAL A 156 6.73 -3.76 -0.48
N LEU A 157 7.15 -2.75 0.29
CA LEU A 157 6.37 -1.52 0.44
C LEU A 157 6.35 -0.72 -0.86
N GLN A 158 7.48 -0.70 -1.59
CA GLN A 158 7.54 -0.05 -2.90
C GLN A 158 6.69 -0.76 -3.93
N PHE A 159 6.72 -2.10 -3.95
CA PHE A 159 5.88 -2.90 -4.84
C PHE A 159 4.40 -2.67 -4.57
N GLN A 160 3.98 -2.75 -3.31
CA GLN A 160 2.60 -2.44 -2.94
C GLN A 160 2.21 -1.02 -3.36
N TRP A 161 3.12 -0.05 -3.22
CA TRP A 161 2.84 1.32 -3.63
C TRP A 161 2.66 1.45 -5.14
N ASP A 162 3.64 1.01 -5.93
CA ASP A 162 3.70 1.26 -7.37
C ASP A 162 2.73 0.38 -8.18
N GLU A 163 2.51 -0.86 -7.76
CA GLU A 163 1.78 -1.86 -8.54
C GLU A 163 0.35 -2.10 -8.05
N ILE A 164 0.06 -1.74 -6.78
CA ILE A 164 -1.24 -2.01 -6.16
C ILE A 164 -1.95 -0.70 -5.80
N ILE A 165 -1.33 0.11 -4.94
CA ILE A 165 -1.97 1.27 -4.32
C ILE A 165 -2.14 2.40 -5.34
N MET A 166 -1.06 2.82 -6.01
CA MET A 166 -1.11 3.93 -6.97
C MET A 166 -2.01 3.63 -8.18
N PRO A 167 -1.93 2.46 -8.83
CA PRO A 167 -2.84 2.12 -9.92
C PRO A 167 -4.32 2.11 -9.49
N ALA A 168 -4.62 1.55 -8.31
CA ALA A 168 -5.98 1.56 -7.78
C ALA A 168 -6.45 2.98 -7.44
N LEU A 169 -5.59 3.81 -6.85
CA LEU A 169 -5.91 5.20 -6.51
C LEU A 169 -6.15 6.06 -7.75
N ARG A 170 -5.34 5.88 -8.80
CA ARG A 170 -5.55 6.52 -10.12
C ARG A 170 -6.90 6.17 -10.69
N HIS A 171 -7.24 4.88 -10.70
CA HIS A 171 -8.55 4.44 -11.21
C HIS A 171 -9.70 5.01 -10.39
N PHE A 172 -9.61 4.96 -9.05
CA PHE A 172 -10.60 5.59 -8.17
C PHE A 172 -10.78 7.08 -8.49
N TYR A 173 -9.68 7.82 -8.67
CA TYR A 173 -9.70 9.22 -9.04
C TYR A 173 -10.34 9.47 -10.41
N GLN A 174 -10.03 8.64 -11.42
CA GLN A 174 -10.63 8.76 -12.74
C GLN A 174 -12.16 8.59 -12.71
N VAL A 175 -12.68 7.68 -11.88
CA VAL A 175 -14.11 7.40 -11.78
C VAL A 175 -14.84 8.44 -10.92
N HIS A 176 -14.23 8.91 -9.84
CA HIS A 176 -14.90 9.77 -8.84
C HIS A 176 -14.50 11.25 -8.91
N GLY A 177 -13.43 11.62 -9.61
CA GLY A 177 -12.89 12.98 -9.67
C GLY A 177 -12.22 13.46 -8.37
N HIS A 178 -12.12 12.59 -7.36
CA HIS A 178 -11.49 12.86 -6.07
C HIS A 178 -10.88 11.57 -5.49
N THR A 179 -10.06 11.70 -4.44
CA THR A 179 -9.39 10.57 -3.77
C THR A 179 -9.85 10.37 -2.33
N ASP A 180 -11.01 10.90 -1.96
CA ASP A 180 -11.69 10.60 -0.70
C ASP A 180 -12.30 9.21 -0.68
N VAL A 181 -11.42 8.21 -0.65
CA VAL A 181 -11.77 6.80 -0.61
C VAL A 181 -12.42 6.48 0.74
N PRO A 182 -13.67 5.96 0.78
CA PRO A 182 -14.32 5.56 2.03
C PRO A 182 -13.50 4.50 2.78
N ARG A 183 -13.39 4.60 4.11
CA ARG A 183 -12.56 3.66 4.91
C ARG A 183 -12.88 2.18 4.66
N THR A 184 -14.14 1.85 4.42
CA THR A 184 -14.61 0.47 4.18
C THR A 184 -14.48 0.03 2.72
N PHE A 185 -13.99 0.89 1.83
CA PHE A 185 -13.85 0.58 0.42
C PHE A 185 -12.77 -0.49 0.22
N VAL A 186 -13.16 -1.54 -0.49
CA VAL A 186 -12.32 -2.64 -0.94
C VAL A 186 -12.46 -2.70 -2.44
N VAL A 187 -11.33 -2.81 -3.15
CA VAL A 187 -11.34 -2.93 -4.61
C VAL A 187 -12.13 -4.19 -4.99
N PRO A 188 -13.13 -4.08 -5.88
CA PRO A 188 -13.92 -5.23 -6.33
C PRO A 188 -13.04 -6.33 -6.93
N ASP A 189 -13.40 -7.59 -6.69
CA ASP A 189 -12.83 -8.73 -7.40
C ASP A 189 -13.58 -8.99 -8.71
N GLY A 190 -12.86 -9.39 -9.77
CA GLY A 190 -13.46 -9.74 -11.06
C GLY A 190 -13.97 -8.56 -11.89
N ASP A 191 -13.65 -7.31 -11.50
CA ASP A 191 -13.89 -6.13 -12.31
C ASP A 191 -12.58 -5.71 -13.02
N ASP A 192 -12.52 -5.98 -14.32
CA ASP A 192 -11.34 -5.68 -15.16
C ASP A 192 -11.10 -4.16 -15.33
N ALA A 193 -12.03 -3.30 -14.89
CA ALA A 193 -11.75 -1.86 -14.79
C ALA A 193 -10.67 -1.57 -13.73
N TRP A 194 -10.52 -2.43 -12.73
CA TRP A 194 -9.51 -2.31 -11.69
C TRP A 194 -8.26 -3.12 -12.04
N PRO A 195 -7.05 -2.62 -11.72
CA PRO A 195 -5.82 -3.38 -11.86
C PRO A 195 -5.90 -4.71 -11.09
N ARG A 196 -5.60 -5.83 -11.74
CA ARG A 196 -5.76 -7.17 -11.15
C ARG A 196 -5.05 -7.35 -9.81
N LEU A 197 -3.85 -6.79 -9.66
CA LEU A 197 -3.08 -6.84 -8.41
C LEU A 197 -3.73 -6.06 -7.25
N SER A 198 -4.66 -5.16 -7.57
CA SER A 198 -5.42 -4.39 -6.58
C SER A 198 -6.72 -5.04 -6.13
N TRP A 199 -7.19 -6.10 -6.80
CA TRP A 199 -8.43 -6.78 -6.41
C TRP A 199 -8.40 -7.24 -4.96
N ASN A 200 -9.52 -7.07 -4.25
CA ASN A 200 -9.66 -7.33 -2.80
C ASN A 200 -8.76 -6.48 -1.90
N TRP A 201 -8.02 -5.51 -2.43
CA TRP A 201 -7.20 -4.63 -1.61
C TRP A 201 -8.09 -3.64 -0.82
N GLN A 202 -7.81 -3.48 0.47
CA GLN A 202 -8.53 -2.55 1.35
C GLN A 202 -8.04 -1.12 1.14
N LEU A 203 -8.25 -0.58 -0.08
CA LEU A 203 -7.75 0.73 -0.49
C LEU A 203 -8.21 1.84 0.46
N GLY A 204 -9.44 1.79 0.96
CA GLY A 204 -9.95 2.73 1.94
C GLY A 204 -9.15 2.78 3.24
N VAL A 205 -8.81 1.60 3.79
CA VAL A 205 -7.97 1.50 4.99
C VAL A 205 -6.56 2.01 4.67
N THR A 206 -5.99 1.63 3.54
CA THR A 206 -4.65 2.09 3.13
C THR A 206 -4.59 3.62 3.03
N VAL A 207 -5.54 4.25 2.35
CA VAL A 207 -5.58 5.72 2.20
C VAL A 207 -5.70 6.41 3.55
N VAL A 208 -6.52 5.89 4.48
CA VAL A 208 -6.61 6.43 5.84
C VAL A 208 -5.28 6.33 6.58
N ARG A 209 -4.57 5.20 6.48
CA ARG A 209 -3.26 5.02 7.11
C ARG A 209 -2.18 5.91 6.50
N VAL A 210 -2.23 6.13 5.18
CA VAL A 210 -1.36 7.10 4.49
C VAL A 210 -1.60 8.52 5.02
N ARG A 211 -2.87 8.91 5.20
CA ARG A 211 -3.25 10.25 5.69
C ARG A 211 -2.96 10.48 7.17
N ILE A 212 -3.20 9.48 8.02
CA ILE A 212 -3.18 9.65 9.49
C ILE A 212 -1.93 9.05 10.14
N GLU A 213 -1.49 7.89 9.68
CA GLU A 213 -0.43 7.11 10.34
C GLU A 213 0.95 7.29 9.68
N ASN A 214 1.06 8.19 8.69
CA ASN A 214 2.27 8.38 7.87
C ASN A 214 2.76 7.05 7.24
N ALA A 215 1.82 6.15 6.93
CA ALA A 215 2.14 4.90 6.26
C ALA A 215 2.70 5.19 4.86
N TYR A 216 3.70 4.41 4.42
CA TYR A 216 4.39 4.61 3.14
C TYR A 216 5.04 6.00 2.99
N ALA A 217 5.47 6.64 4.09
CA ALA A 217 6.05 7.99 4.10
C ALA A 217 7.09 8.25 2.99
N ARG A 218 8.03 7.31 2.78
CA ARG A 218 9.05 7.43 1.72
C ARG A 218 8.41 7.44 0.33
N GLN A 219 7.50 6.51 0.08
CA GLN A 219 6.83 6.38 -1.22
C GLN A 219 5.92 7.57 -1.51
N VAL A 220 5.20 8.06 -0.49
CA VAL A 220 4.40 9.28 -0.55
C VAL A 220 5.27 10.48 -0.91
N LYS A 221 6.42 10.64 -0.26
CA LYS A 221 7.37 11.72 -0.56
C LYS A 221 7.86 11.64 -2.01
N GLU A 222 8.19 10.43 -2.48
CA GLU A 222 8.66 10.19 -3.85
C GLU A 222 7.56 10.39 -4.91
N SER A 223 6.28 10.17 -4.58
CA SER A 223 5.13 10.34 -5.48
C SER A 223 4.31 11.62 -5.19
N LYS A 224 4.90 12.60 -4.50
CA LYS A 224 4.18 13.78 -3.97
C LYS A 224 3.43 14.58 -5.03
N GLU A 225 4.06 14.86 -6.17
CA GLU A 225 3.46 15.70 -7.22
C GLU A 225 2.27 15.02 -7.88
N GLU A 226 2.38 13.72 -8.17
CA GLU A 226 1.28 12.93 -8.74
C GLU A 226 0.08 12.83 -7.76
N LEU A 227 0.37 12.66 -6.47
CA LEU A 227 -0.67 12.63 -5.43
C LEU A 227 -1.36 13.99 -5.29
N LYS A 228 -0.61 15.09 -5.43
CA LYS A 228 -1.15 16.45 -5.46
C LYS A 228 -2.05 16.68 -6.67
N GLU A 229 -1.66 16.20 -7.85
CA GLU A 229 -2.45 16.27 -9.08
C GLU A 229 -3.77 15.49 -8.97
N MET A 230 -3.74 14.28 -8.40
CA MET A 230 -4.93 13.48 -8.10
C MET A 230 -5.76 14.05 -6.93
N LYS A 231 -5.42 15.25 -6.44
CA LYS A 231 -6.07 15.90 -5.30
C LYS A 231 -6.15 14.98 -4.08
N LEU A 232 -5.14 14.12 -3.89
CA LEU A 232 -4.97 13.40 -2.63
C LEU A 232 -4.62 14.42 -1.57
N CYS A 233 -5.67 14.87 -0.88
CA CYS A 233 -5.54 15.69 0.30
C CYS A 233 -4.72 14.91 1.34
N PHE A 234 -3.44 15.27 1.46
CA PHE A 234 -2.65 15.03 2.66
C PHE A 234 -3.09 15.91 3.81
N GLU A 235 -3.90 16.93 3.50
CA GLU A 235 -4.65 17.65 4.49
C GLU A 235 -5.42 16.62 5.32
N THR A 236 -5.06 16.56 6.60
CA THR A 236 -5.82 15.78 7.57
C THR A 236 -7.29 16.19 7.47
N ILE A 237 -8.23 15.31 7.86
CA ILE A 237 -9.65 15.71 7.96
C ILE A 237 -9.80 16.99 8.79
N ALA A 238 -8.90 17.20 9.75
CA ALA A 238 -8.78 18.43 10.51
C ALA A 238 -8.36 19.63 9.64
N GLU A 239 -7.30 19.52 8.82
CA GLU A 239 -6.89 20.59 7.89
C GLU A 239 -7.98 20.97 6.89
N ARG A 240 -8.67 19.99 6.30
CA ARG A 240 -9.80 20.28 5.41
C ARG A 240 -10.93 20.99 6.16
N GLY A 241 -11.34 20.44 7.31
CA GLY A 241 -12.36 21.07 8.15
C GLY A 241 -11.96 22.48 8.59
N TRP A 242 -10.67 22.70 8.79
CA TRP A 242 -10.11 24.01 9.10
C TRP A 242 -10.24 24.96 7.91
N ASN A 243 -9.73 24.58 6.75
CA ASN A 243 -9.69 25.42 5.55
C ASN A 243 -11.09 25.71 4.96
N GLU A 244 -11.98 24.72 4.95
CA GLU A 244 -13.31 24.84 4.33
C GLU A 244 -14.35 25.49 5.25
N LYS A 245 -14.25 25.29 6.58
CA LYS A 245 -15.32 25.68 7.51
C LYS A 245 -14.85 26.63 8.60
N ILE A 246 -13.80 26.24 9.34
CA ILE A 246 -13.40 26.95 10.57
C ILE A 246 -12.74 28.29 10.22
N LEU A 247 -11.76 28.31 9.31
CA LEU A 247 -11.02 29.50 8.92
C LEU A 247 -11.92 30.53 8.20
N PRO A 248 -12.76 30.18 7.22
CA PRO A 248 -13.73 31.12 6.64
C PRO A 248 -14.70 31.68 7.68
N ALA A 249 -15.25 30.84 8.58
CA ALA A 249 -16.14 31.32 9.64
C ALA A 249 -15.41 32.25 10.62
N LEU A 250 -14.14 32.00 10.96
CA LEU A 250 -13.33 32.89 11.79
C LEU A 250 -13.08 34.25 11.13
N LYS A 251 -12.81 34.27 9.82
CA LYS A 251 -12.66 35.51 9.05
C LYS A 251 -13.93 36.35 9.11
N VAL A 252 -15.10 35.74 8.91
CA VAL A 252 -16.40 36.42 9.03
C VAL A 252 -16.63 36.89 10.47
N PHE A 253 -16.34 36.06 11.47
CA PHE A 253 -16.48 36.44 12.88
C PHE A 253 -15.62 37.67 13.21
N ARG A 254 -14.36 37.70 12.78
CA ARG A 254 -13.47 38.86 12.94
C ARG A 254 -14.01 40.09 12.21
N GLN A 255 -14.54 39.94 11.01
CA GLN A 255 -15.13 41.08 10.27
C GLN A 255 -16.32 41.69 11.02
N VAL A 256 -17.18 40.86 11.60
CA VAL A 256 -18.39 41.30 12.31
C VAL A 256 -18.10 41.84 13.71
N HIS A 257 -17.19 41.20 14.44
CA HIS A 257 -16.94 41.50 15.85
C HIS A 257 -15.59 42.20 16.12
N HIS A 258 -14.79 42.42 15.09
CA HIS A 258 -13.46 43.04 15.14
C HIS A 258 -12.43 42.31 16.02
N HIS A 259 -12.72 41.06 16.42
CA HIS A 259 -11.85 40.22 17.24
C HIS A 259 -12.07 38.72 16.97
N CYS A 260 -11.13 37.88 17.35
CA CYS A 260 -11.25 36.40 17.29
C CYS A 260 -11.64 35.77 18.65
N LEU A 261 -12.18 36.58 19.57
CA LEU A 261 -12.68 36.15 20.88
C LEU A 261 -14.06 35.47 20.80
N VAL A 262 -14.13 34.33 20.10
CA VAL A 262 -15.36 33.53 20.00
C VAL A 262 -15.76 32.95 21.36
N GLY A 263 -16.99 33.19 21.79
CA GLY A 263 -17.55 32.62 23.03
C GLY A 263 -17.81 31.12 22.92
N SER A 264 -17.68 30.38 24.03
CA SER A 264 -17.73 28.90 24.06
C SER A 264 -19.05 28.29 23.58
N LEU A 265 -20.15 29.05 23.58
CA LEU A 265 -21.47 28.61 23.12
C LEU A 265 -21.78 29.05 21.68
N PHE A 266 -20.90 29.81 21.05
CA PHE A 266 -21.15 30.38 19.72
C PHE A 266 -21.29 29.28 18.66
N LYS A 267 -22.38 29.37 17.90
CA LYS A 267 -22.72 28.52 16.76
C LYS A 267 -22.91 29.42 15.55
N VAL A 268 -22.30 29.05 14.42
CA VAL A 268 -22.38 29.83 13.19
C VAL A 268 -23.85 29.93 12.74
N PRO A 269 -24.40 31.16 12.57
CA PRO A 269 -25.75 31.37 12.07
C PRO A 269 -25.96 30.84 10.65
N HIS A 270 -27.19 30.42 10.34
CA HIS A 270 -27.62 30.04 8.99
C HIS A 270 -28.04 31.28 8.18
N ALA A 271 -27.14 32.23 8.01
CA ALA A 271 -27.42 33.48 7.30
C ALA A 271 -26.13 34.11 6.77
N ALA A 272 -26.25 34.93 5.73
CA ALA A 272 -25.14 35.82 5.33
C ALA A 272 -24.74 36.74 6.51
N PRO A 273 -23.45 37.10 6.67
CA PRO A 273 -22.32 36.83 5.77
C PRO A 273 -21.61 35.48 6.02
N TRP A 274 -22.18 34.56 6.79
CA TRP A 274 -21.52 33.30 7.17
C TRP A 274 -21.50 32.30 6.00
N PRO A 275 -20.38 31.57 5.78
CA PRO A 275 -20.27 30.58 4.71
C PRO A 275 -21.20 29.40 4.97
N GLU A 276 -21.88 28.93 3.92
CA GLU A 276 -22.93 27.89 4.01
C GLU A 276 -22.38 26.58 4.58
N GLU A 277 -21.14 26.23 4.21
CA GLU A 277 -20.45 25.01 4.67
C GLU A 277 -20.16 25.02 6.17
N ALA A 278 -20.13 26.22 6.78
CA ALA A 278 -19.94 26.41 8.20
C ALA A 278 -21.26 26.61 8.97
N TRP A 279 -22.42 26.65 8.30
CA TRP A 279 -23.69 26.85 8.99
C TRP A 279 -23.94 25.78 10.06
N GLY A 280 -24.27 26.25 11.25
CA GLY A 280 -24.49 25.41 12.42
C GLY A 280 -23.22 24.79 13.02
N LEU A 281 -22.03 25.13 12.51
CA LEU A 281 -20.77 24.76 13.11
C LEU A 281 -20.68 25.35 14.54
N ARG A 282 -20.34 24.51 15.52
CA ARG A 282 -20.05 24.95 16.89
C ARG A 282 -18.65 25.54 16.92
N LEU A 283 -18.50 26.76 16.44
CA LEU A 283 -17.21 27.44 16.32
C LEU A 283 -16.61 27.80 17.69
N GLY A 284 -17.45 28.13 18.68
CA GLY A 284 -17.02 28.43 20.05
C GLY A 284 -16.17 27.35 20.71
N PRO A 285 -16.65 26.10 20.80
CA PRO A 285 -15.88 24.99 21.35
C PRO A 285 -14.56 24.72 20.59
N ILE A 286 -14.57 24.85 19.27
CA ILE A 286 -13.37 24.66 18.43
C ILE A 286 -12.30 25.70 18.79
N VAL A 287 -12.67 26.98 18.83
CA VAL A 287 -11.74 28.06 19.20
C VAL A 287 -11.26 27.92 20.64
N SER A 288 -12.12 27.45 21.54
CA SER A 288 -11.71 27.13 22.91
C SER A 288 -10.64 26.04 22.94
N GLN A 289 -10.78 24.96 22.17
CA GLN A 289 -9.78 23.89 22.08
C GLN A 289 -8.45 24.38 21.50
N VAL A 290 -8.48 25.30 20.53
CA VAL A 290 -7.28 25.95 20.00
C VAL A 290 -6.56 26.73 21.10
N ARG A 291 -7.29 27.55 21.87
CA ARG A 291 -6.70 28.35 22.96
C ARG A 291 -6.12 27.51 24.10
N PHE A 292 -6.76 26.39 24.42
CA PHE A 292 -6.26 25.44 25.42
C PHE A 292 -5.13 24.54 24.89
N GLY A 293 -4.64 24.76 23.67
CA GLY A 293 -3.51 24.03 23.14
C GLY A 293 -3.82 22.58 22.76
N SER A 294 -5.09 22.25 22.49
CA SER A 294 -5.52 20.87 22.25
C SER A 294 -5.64 20.53 20.77
N ASN A 295 -6.54 21.18 20.03
CA ASN A 295 -6.88 20.81 18.65
C ASN A 295 -6.71 22.01 17.72
N TYR A 296 -6.32 21.77 16.47
CA TYR A 296 -6.07 22.79 15.43
C TYR A 296 -5.00 23.86 15.78
N VAL A 297 -4.17 23.63 16.80
CA VAL A 297 -3.19 24.63 17.28
C VAL A 297 -2.16 25.00 16.22
N GLU A 298 -1.60 24.00 15.54
CA GLU A 298 -0.61 24.21 14.47
C GLU A 298 -1.21 24.98 13.29
N LEU A 299 -2.47 24.71 12.95
CA LEU A 299 -3.19 25.38 11.87
C LEU A 299 -3.58 26.82 12.23
N ALA A 300 -4.02 27.04 13.47
CA ALA A 300 -4.25 28.38 13.99
C ALA A 300 -2.96 29.21 14.06
N THR A 301 -1.83 28.56 14.33
CA THR A 301 -0.51 29.20 14.35
C THR A 301 -0.06 29.54 12.93
N ARG A 302 -0.22 28.61 11.98
CA ARG A 302 0.04 28.80 10.55
C ARG A 302 -0.73 29.97 9.97
N ASP A 303 -2.02 30.07 10.31
CA ASP A 303 -2.93 31.05 9.72
C ASP A 303 -3.13 32.30 10.59
N LYS A 304 -2.27 32.50 11.60
CA LYS A 304 -2.39 33.61 12.56
C LYS A 304 -2.40 34.99 11.88
N ASP A 305 -1.60 35.17 10.82
CA ASP A 305 -1.45 36.46 10.15
C ASP A 305 -2.66 36.84 9.29
N ILE A 306 -3.49 35.85 8.93
CA ILE A 306 -4.73 36.05 8.17
C ILE A 306 -5.98 36.02 9.07
N LEU A 307 -5.79 35.87 10.38
CA LEU A 307 -6.79 35.89 11.46
C LEU A 307 -6.56 37.08 12.41
#